data_AF-A0A3D4TQC2-F1
#
_entry.id   AF-A0A3D4TQC2-F1
#
_cell.length_a   1.000
_cell.length_b   1.000
_cell.length_c   1.000
_cell.angle_alpha   90.00
_cell.angle_beta   90.00
_cell.angle_gamma   90.00
#
_symmetry.space_group_name_H-M   'P 1'
#
loop_
_entity.id
_entity.type
_entity.pdbx_description
1 polymer ?
#
loop_
_entity_poly.entity_id
_entity_poly.type
_entity_poly.pdbx_seq_one_letter_code
_entity_poly.pdbx_strand_id
1 'polypeptide(L)'
;MFSLQTIFGSGKQFYTLLDEAAVAASDAAKALHSMLREADRQPALDAFKLARLRERAASDKISQALVDSFMTPIEREDIEALGSALYKIPKQIEKFAD
;
A
#
# COMPACT_ATOMS: atom_id res chain seq x y z
N MET A 1 23.13 -17.30 -0.65
CA MET A 1 23.88 -16.83 -1.84
C MET A 1 23.30 -15.48 -2.23
N PHE A 2 24.11 -14.42 -2.26
CA PHE A 2 23.66 -13.10 -2.72
C PHE A 2 23.91 -13.00 -4.23
N SER A 3 22.86 -12.78 -5.02
CA SER A 3 22.98 -12.49 -6.45
C SER A 3 23.17 -10.99 -6.65
N LEU A 4 23.96 -10.58 -7.65
CA LEU A 4 24.06 -9.18 -8.06
C LEU A 4 22.68 -8.62 -8.44
N GLN A 5 21.76 -9.44 -8.96
CA GLN A 5 20.37 -9.02 -9.21
C GLN A 5 19.60 -8.71 -7.92
N THR A 6 19.93 -9.38 -6.82
CA THR A 6 19.35 -9.12 -5.49
C THR A 6 19.93 -7.84 -4.89
N ILE A 7 21.23 -7.57 -5.07
CA ILE A 7 21.93 -6.39 -4.54
C ILE A 7 21.62 -5.12 -5.38
N PHE A 8 21.52 -5.26 -6.71
CA PHE A 8 21.17 -4.17 -7.61
C PHE A 8 19.66 -3.96 -7.77
N GLY A 9 18.84 -4.88 -7.22
CA GLY A 9 17.39 -4.85 -7.25
C GLY A 9 16.83 -4.97 -8.66
N SER A 10 15.96 -5.94 -8.93
CA SER A 10 15.11 -5.81 -10.11
C SER A 10 14.12 -4.68 -9.82
N GLY A 11 14.41 -3.44 -10.25
CA GLY A 11 13.58 -2.26 -9.95
C GLY A 11 12.08 -2.47 -10.17
N LYS A 12 11.69 -3.45 -11.00
CA LYS A 12 10.34 -4.00 -11.14
C LYS A 12 9.61 -4.32 -9.83
N GLN A 13 10.32 -4.69 -8.75
CA GLN A 13 9.72 -4.98 -7.45
C GLN A 13 9.06 -3.74 -6.85
N PHE A 14 9.65 -2.55 -7.00
CA PHE A 14 9.09 -1.32 -6.46
C PHE A 14 7.76 -0.99 -7.14
N TYR A 15 7.67 -1.12 -8.47
CA TYR A 15 6.41 -0.94 -9.18
C TYR A 15 5.33 -1.94 -8.73
N THR A 16 5.71 -3.21 -8.57
CA THR A 16 4.77 -4.25 -8.11
C THR A 16 4.23 -3.94 -6.71
N LEU A 17 5.10 -3.53 -5.78
CA LEU A 17 4.71 -3.17 -4.42
C LEU A 17 3.87 -1.89 -4.37
N LEU A 18 4.21 -0.89 -5.18
CA LEU A 18 3.41 0.34 -5.31
C LEU A 18 2.03 0.07 -5.91
N ASP A 19 1.93 -0.84 -6.87
CA ASP A 19 0.65 -1.30 -7.43
C ASP A 19 -0.19 -2.06 -6.39
N GLU A 20 0.43 -2.96 -5.61
CA GLU A 20 -0.24 -3.65 -4.49
C GLU A 20 -0.79 -2.64 -3.48
N ALA A 21 -0.01 -1.61 -3.15
CA ALA A 21 -0.43 -0.54 -2.25
C ALA A 21 -1.57 0.31 -2.83
N ALA A 22 -1.50 0.63 -4.12
CA ALA A 22 -2.54 1.37 -4.84
C ALA A 22 -3.87 0.60 -4.89
N VAL A 23 -3.81 -0.72 -5.12
CA VAL A 23 -4.99 -1.58 -5.07
C VAL A 23 -5.61 -1.59 -3.67
N ALA A 24 -4.81 -1.76 -2.62
CA ALA A 24 -5.30 -1.74 -1.25
C ALA A 24 -5.97 -0.40 -0.88
N ALA A 25 -5.35 0.72 -1.28
CA ALA A 25 -5.94 2.06 -1.11
C ALA A 25 -7.24 2.23 -1.89
N SER A 26 -7.30 1.76 -3.14
CA SER A 26 -8.51 1.80 -3.98
C SER A 26 -9.64 0.97 -3.39
N ASP A 27 -9.34 -0.23 -2.90
CA ASP A 27 -10.32 -1.13 -2.29
C ASP A 27 -10.92 -0.53 -1.00
N ALA A 28 -10.08 0.11 -0.16
CA ALA A 28 -10.57 0.85 0.99
C ALA A 28 -11.51 1.99 0.59
N ALA A 29 -11.16 2.78 -0.42
CA ALA A 29 -11.97 3.89 -0.91
C ALA A 29 -13.31 3.42 -1.49
N LYS A 30 -13.32 2.30 -2.24
CA LYS A 30 -14.55 1.66 -2.75
C LYS A 30 -15.43 1.15 -1.62
N ALA A 31 -14.84 0.51 -0.62
CA ALA A 31 -15.59 0.05 0.55
C ALA A 31 -16.26 1.23 1.28
N LEU A 32 -15.54 2.35 1.43
CA LEU A 32 -16.07 3.55 2.06
C LEU A 32 -17.21 4.14 1.22
N HIS A 33 -17.03 4.21 -0.09
CA HIS A 33 -18.08 4.67 -1.00
C HIS A 33 -19.34 3.82 -0.88
N SER A 34 -19.22 2.49 -0.89
CA SER A 34 -20.36 1.58 -0.75
C SER A 34 -21.07 1.76 0.58
N MET A 35 -20.31 1.87 1.69
CA MET A 35 -20.87 2.12 3.02
C MET A 35 -21.69 3.41 3.06
N LEU A 36 -21.18 4.49 2.47
CA LEU A 36 -21.89 5.79 2.43
C LEU A 36 -23.16 5.76 1.56
N ARG A 37 -23.25 4.86 0.57
CA ARG A 37 -24.45 4.69 -0.27
C ARG A 37 -25.51 3.81 0.37
N GLU A 38 -25.11 2.79 1.12
CA GLU A 38 -25.99 1.79 1.72
C GLU A 38 -26.22 2.08 3.21
N ALA A 39 -26.75 3.27 3.53
CA ALA A 39 -26.89 3.80 4.89
C ALA A 39 -27.64 2.89 5.89
N ASP A 40 -28.44 1.92 5.41
CA ASP A 40 -29.21 0.98 6.23
C ASP A 40 -28.55 -0.39 6.44
N ARG A 41 -27.33 -0.62 5.92
CA ARG A 41 -26.59 -1.88 6.15
C ARG A 41 -25.46 -1.69 7.15
N GLN A 42 -25.29 -2.73 7.97
CA GLN A 42 -24.12 -2.87 8.83
C GLN A 42 -22.86 -2.72 7.97
N PRO A 43 -21.98 -1.74 8.26
CA PRO A 43 -20.79 -1.51 7.44
C PRO A 43 -19.95 -2.78 7.33
N ALA A 44 -19.40 -3.06 6.15
CA ALA A 44 -18.43 -4.14 5.97
C ALA A 44 -17.07 -3.74 6.57
N LEU A 45 -17.02 -3.59 7.89
CA LEU A 45 -15.86 -3.13 8.66
C LEU A 45 -14.61 -3.98 8.42
N ASP A 46 -14.80 -5.27 8.16
CA ASP A 46 -13.72 -6.21 7.84
C ASP A 46 -13.02 -5.85 6.53
N ALA A 47 -13.71 -5.24 5.57
CA ALA A 47 -13.10 -4.78 4.33
C ALA A 47 -12.10 -3.64 4.57
N PHE A 48 -12.39 -2.72 5.50
CA PHE A 48 -11.47 -1.66 5.90
C PHE A 48 -10.22 -2.23 6.57
N LYS A 49 -10.39 -3.15 7.52
CA LYS A 49 -9.29 -3.81 8.23
C LYS A 49 -8.41 -4.63 7.28
N LEU A 50 -9.02 -5.37 6.36
CA LEU A 50 -8.28 -6.16 5.36
C LEU A 50 -7.47 -5.26 4.42
N ALA A 51 -8.09 -4.21 3.88
CA ALA A 51 -7.39 -3.25 3.02
C ALA A 51 -6.23 -2.57 3.76
N ARG A 52 -6.44 -2.21 5.04
CA ARG A 52 -5.38 -1.66 5.89
C ARG A 52 -4.22 -2.62 6.09
N LEU A 53 -4.51 -3.88 6.40
CA LEU A 53 -3.49 -4.90 6.65
C LEU A 53 -2.64 -5.13 5.40
N ARG A 54 -3.28 -5.25 4.23
CA ARG A 54 -2.59 -5.36 2.93
C ARG A 54 -1.70 -4.16 2.66
N GLU A 55 -2.21 -2.96 2.91
CA GLU A 55 -1.41 -1.76 2.69
C GLU A 55 -0.20 -1.68 3.62
N ARG A 56 -0.38 -2.00 4.91
CA ARG A 56 0.76 -2.04 5.84
C ARG A 56 1.83 -3.03 5.37
N ALA A 57 1.40 -4.22 4.94
CA ALA A 57 2.33 -5.23 4.42
C ALA A 57 3.08 -4.75 3.16
N ALA A 58 2.42 -4.04 2.24
CA ALA A 58 3.07 -3.45 1.07
C ALA A 58 4.06 -2.35 1.48
N SER A 59 3.63 -1.42 2.34
CA SER A 59 4.47 -0.32 2.85
C SER A 59 5.72 -0.82 3.58
N ASP A 60 5.60 -1.88 4.38
CA ASP A 60 6.74 -2.48 5.09
C ASP A 60 7.74 -3.10 4.11
N LYS A 61 7.24 -3.81 3.07
CA LYS A 61 8.09 -4.36 2.00
C LYS A 61 8.76 -3.28 1.16
N ILE A 62 8.08 -2.18 0.85
CA ILE A 62 8.67 -1.03 0.13
C ILE A 62 9.82 -0.45 0.97
N SER A 63 9.57 -0.23 2.26
CA SER A 63 10.57 0.32 3.19
C SER A 63 11.80 -0.58 3.27
N GLN A 64 11.59 -1.89 3.41
CA GLN A 64 12.68 -2.86 3.42
C GLN A 64 13.44 -2.90 2.08
N ALA A 65 12.72 -2.93 0.96
CA ALA A 65 13.34 -2.93 -0.37
C ALA A 65 14.17 -1.67 -0.62
N LEU A 66 13.74 -0.50 -0.11
CA LEU A 66 14.53 0.73 -0.18
C LEU A 66 15.82 0.62 0.64
N VAL A 67 15.78 0.03 1.84
CA VAL A 67 16.98 -0.21 2.65
C VAL A 67 17.95 -1.16 1.95
N ASP A 68 17.42 -2.21 1.32
CA ASP A 68 18.23 -3.28 0.72
C ASP A 68 18.74 -2.96 -0.69
N SER A 69 18.16 -1.96 -1.37
CA SER A 69 18.50 -1.62 -2.75
C SER A 69 19.35 -0.35 -2.83
N PHE A 70 20.53 -0.47 -3.43
CA PHE A 70 21.38 0.69 -3.71
C PHE A 70 20.87 1.51 -4.91
N MET A 71 20.29 0.84 -5.91
CA MET A 71 19.70 1.45 -7.11
C MET A 71 18.18 1.29 -7.08
N THR A 72 17.47 2.33 -7.50
CA THR A 72 16.01 2.35 -7.64
C THR A 72 15.64 2.65 -9.09
N PRO A 73 14.46 2.20 -9.58
CA PRO A 73 14.05 2.41 -10.97
C PRO A 73 13.61 3.86 -11.27
N ILE A 74 13.27 4.61 -10.21
CA ILE A 74 12.98 6.05 -10.19
C ILE A 74 13.63 6.63 -8.92
N GLU A 75 13.52 7.94 -8.73
CA GLU A 75 13.98 8.65 -7.54
C GLU A 75 13.43 8.00 -6.26
N ARG A 76 14.31 7.79 -5.28
CA ARG A 76 13.98 7.13 -4.01
C ARG A 76 12.91 7.91 -3.26
N GLU A 77 13.05 9.23 -3.28
CA GLU A 77 12.17 10.19 -2.64
C GLU A 77 10.76 10.11 -3.23
N ASP A 78 10.63 9.83 -4.53
CA ASP A 78 9.32 9.67 -5.19
C ASP A 78 8.64 8.35 -4.79
N ILE A 79 9.41 7.26 -4.65
CA ILE A 79 8.89 5.98 -4.13
C ILE A 79 8.38 6.16 -2.70
N GLU A 80 9.15 6.83 -1.84
CA GLU A 80 8.78 7.10 -0.46
C GLU A 80 7.55 8.03 -0.36
N ALA A 81 7.53 9.09 -1.16
CA ALA A 81 6.42 10.05 -1.19
C ALA A 81 5.12 9.37 -1.66
N LEU A 82 5.18 8.59 -2.74
CA LEU A 82 4.04 7.85 -3.26
C LEU A 82 3.57 6.77 -2.28
N GLY A 83 4.48 5.95 -1.75
CA GLY A 83 4.17 4.95 -0.74
C GLY A 83 3.52 5.57 0.50
N SER A 84 4.04 6.70 0.98
CA SER A 84 3.46 7.45 2.10
C SER A 84 2.07 8.00 1.79
N ALA A 85 1.84 8.49 0.57
CA ALA A 85 0.53 8.96 0.13
C ALA A 85 -0.49 7.81 0.08
N LEU A 86 -0.11 6.68 -0.51
CA LEU A 86 -0.94 5.48 -0.59
C LEU A 86 -1.29 4.94 0.80
N TYR A 87 -0.31 4.84 1.70
CA TYR A 87 -0.49 4.37 3.07
C TYR A 87 -1.51 5.18 3.88
N LYS A 88 -1.56 6.50 3.66
CA LYS A 88 -2.44 7.41 4.41
C LYS A 88 -3.92 7.21 4.06
N ILE A 89 -4.24 6.76 2.85
CA ILE A 89 -5.63 6.59 2.39
C ILE A 89 -6.38 5.55 3.24
N PRO A 90 -6.00 4.26 3.26
CA PRO A 90 -6.70 3.27 4.08
C PRO A 90 -6.51 3.53 5.58
N LYS A 91 -5.41 4.18 6.01
CA LYS A 91 -5.24 4.62 7.40
C LYS A 91 -6.35 5.58 7.85
N GLN A 92 -6.71 6.52 6.99
CA GLN A 92 -7.74 7.50 7.32
C GLN A 92 -9.14 6.89 7.21
N ILE A 93 -9.34 6.00 6.23
CA ILE A 93 -10.62 5.30 6.04
C ILE A 93 -10.92 4.31 7.17
N GLU A 94 -9.91 3.62 7.70
CA GLU A 94 -10.07 2.68 8.82
C GLU A 94 -10.71 3.36 10.06
N LYS A 95 -10.56 4.68 10.23
CA LYS A 95 -11.21 5.43 11.33
C LYS A 95 -12.73 5.50 11.23
N PHE A 96 -13.31 5.21 10.07
CA PHE A 96 -14.77 5.06 9.94
C PHE A 96 -15.25 3.68 10.43
N ALA A 97 -14.32 2.79 10.76
CA ALA A 97 -14.61 1.46 11.25
C ALA A 97 -14.66 1.36 12.79
N ASP A 98 -14.21 2.40 13.47
CA ASP A 98 -14.24 2.58 14.92
C ASP A 98 -15.46 3.42 15.33
#